data_AF-A0A8R1IL74-F1
#
_entry.id   AF-A0A8R1IL74-F1
#
_cell.length_a   1.000
_cell.length_b   1.000
_cell.length_c   1.000
_cell.angle_alpha   90.00
_cell.angle_beta   90.00
_cell.angle_gamma   90.00
#
_symmetry.space_group_name_H-M   'P 1'
#
loop_
_entity.id
_entity.type
_entity.pdbx_description
1 polymer ?
#
loop_
_entity_poly.entity_id
_entity_poly.type
_entity_poly.pdbx_seq_one_letter_code
_entity_poly.pdbx_strand_id
1 'polypeptide(L)'
;MPVKNATRRDPRVHVAYLTTSSQGWSMMEQGQVKEGKMTFHLKQFMRRSFDVGNNNNLEIREFERQLELPDYNTMVMKIRAETAYDTESYTATYRRVY
;
A
#
# COMPACT_ATOMS: atom_id res chain seq x y z
N MET A 1 27.99 -18.18 -9.60
CA MET A 1 27.56 -17.13 -10.55
C MET A 1 27.67 -15.78 -9.82
N PRO A 2 28.36 -14.76 -10.35
CA PRO A 2 28.65 -13.57 -9.57
C PRO A 2 27.45 -12.60 -9.51
N VAL A 3 26.91 -12.42 -8.30
CA VAL A 3 25.71 -11.62 -7.94
C VAL A 3 26.06 -10.14 -7.75
N LYS A 4 27.06 -9.60 -8.46
CA LYS A 4 27.66 -8.29 -8.10
C LYS A 4 27.04 -7.06 -8.78
N ASN A 5 26.05 -7.23 -9.66
CA ASN A 5 25.48 -6.12 -10.48
C ASN A 5 23.95 -6.18 -10.71
N ALA A 6 23.19 -6.91 -9.88
CA ALA A 6 21.74 -7.00 -10.06
C ALA A 6 21.05 -5.61 -9.96
N THR A 7 21.46 -4.78 -9.00
CA THR A 7 20.92 -3.43 -8.77
C THR A 7 21.17 -2.47 -9.94
N ARG A 8 22.24 -2.68 -10.73
CA ARG A 8 22.56 -1.88 -11.92
C ARG A 8 21.69 -2.28 -13.13
N ARG A 9 21.14 -3.50 -13.14
CA ARG A 9 20.33 -4.05 -14.24
C ARG A 9 18.82 -3.90 -14.01
N ASP A 10 18.37 -3.87 -12.76
CA ASP A 10 16.96 -3.63 -12.38
C ASP A 10 16.96 -2.69 -11.15
N PRO A 11 17.05 -1.36 -11.35
CA PRO A 11 17.09 -0.39 -10.26
C PRO A 11 15.71 -0.29 -9.61
N ARG A 12 15.41 -1.20 -8.69
CA ARG A 12 14.20 -1.16 -7.87
C ARG A 12 14.43 -0.23 -6.71
N VAL A 13 13.64 0.83 -6.63
CA VAL A 13 13.65 1.73 -5.48
C VAL A 13 12.74 1.13 -4.41
N HIS A 14 13.31 0.74 -3.28
CA HIS A 14 12.52 0.30 -2.13
C HIS A 14 11.88 1.50 -1.44
N VAL A 15 10.59 1.39 -1.15
CA VAL A 15 9.81 2.45 -0.51
C VAL A 15 9.05 1.87 0.65
N ALA A 16 9.05 2.60 1.78
CA ALA A 16 8.19 2.36 2.91
C ALA A 16 7.12 3.45 2.95
N TYR A 17 5.89 3.07 3.26
CA TYR A 17 4.76 3.97 3.33
C TYR A 17 4.03 3.82 4.66
N LEU A 18 3.89 4.94 5.37
CA LEU A 18 3.27 5.00 6.69
C LEU A 18 1.94 5.71 6.56
N THR A 19 0.85 5.00 6.86
CA THR A 19 -0.50 5.56 6.87
C THR A 19 -1.02 5.61 8.29
N THR A 20 -1.61 6.75 8.68
CA THR A 20 -2.39 6.87 9.91
C THR A 20 -3.79 7.34 9.55
N SER A 21 -4.80 6.61 10.00
CA SER A 21 -6.19 6.88 9.72
C SER A 21 -6.86 7.60 10.89
N SER A 22 -7.80 8.49 10.57
CA SER A 22 -8.70 9.11 11.53
C SER A 22 -9.58 8.07 12.25
N GLN A 23 -9.74 6.87 11.69
CA GLN A 23 -10.45 5.75 12.31
C GLN A 23 -9.66 5.05 13.43
N GLY A 24 -8.48 5.58 13.80
CA GLY A 24 -7.74 5.07 14.96
C GLY A 24 -6.86 3.86 14.69
N TRP A 25 -6.35 3.74 13.47
CA TRP A 25 -5.35 2.72 13.12
C TRP A 25 -4.19 3.33 12.33
N SER A 26 -3.04 2.68 12.40
CA SER A 26 -1.85 3.00 11.62
C SER A 26 -1.34 1.74 10.95
N MET A 27 -0.81 1.88 9.74
CA MET A 27 -0.18 0.78 9.02
C MET A 27 1.13 1.19 8.39
N MET A 28 2.05 0.24 8.36
CA MET A 28 3.30 0.32 7.63
C MET A 28 3.23 -0.66 6.46
N GLU A 29 3.45 -0.13 5.27
CA GLU A 29 3.55 -0.88 4.03
C GLU A 29 4.97 -0.74 3.48
N GLN A 30 5.47 -1.77 2.81
CA GLN A 30 6.76 -1.73 2.15
C GLN A 30 6.64 -2.35 0.77
N GLY A 31 7.35 -1.79 -0.19
CA GLY A 31 7.51 -2.42 -1.47
C GLY A 31 8.50 -1.70 -2.36
N GLN A 32 8.17 -1.60 -3.64
CA GLN A 32 9.11 -1.16 -4.65
C GLN A 32 8.42 -0.35 -5.76
N VAL A 33 9.19 0.56 -6.33
CA VAL A 33 8.81 1.32 -7.52
C VAL A 33 9.53 0.76 -8.73
N LYS A 34 8.78 0.52 -9.80
CA LYS A 34 9.30 0.11 -11.11
C LYS A 34 8.38 0.62 -12.22
N GLU A 35 8.96 1.27 -13.23
CA GLU A 35 8.25 1.61 -14.49
C GLU A 35 6.92 2.36 -14.28
N GLY A 36 6.90 3.37 -13.40
CA GLY A 36 5.68 4.15 -13.12
C GLY A 36 4.61 3.41 -12.31
N LYS A 37 4.94 2.20 -11.83
CA LYS A 37 4.13 1.41 -10.91
C LYS A 37 4.81 1.32 -9.54
N MET A 38 4.03 1.49 -8.49
CA MET A 38 4.43 1.20 -7.12
C MET A 38 3.57 0.05 -6.60
N THR A 39 4.21 -0.97 -6.05
CA THR A 39 3.52 -2.07 -5.36
C THR A 39 3.99 -2.10 -3.92
N PHE A 40 3.05 -2.14 -2.99
CA PHE A 40 3.27 -2.18 -1.56
C PHE A 40 2.55 -3.38 -0.94
N HIS A 41 3.20 -3.98 0.07
CA HIS A 41 2.63 -5.03 0.88
C HIS A 41 2.66 -4.63 2.36
N LEU A 42 1.66 -5.07 3.11
CA LEU A 42 1.59 -4.89 4.55
C LEU A 42 2.85 -5.42 5.23
N LYS A 43 3.39 -4.63 6.15
CA LYS A 43 4.43 -5.08 7.09
C LYS A 43 3.92 -5.10 8.51
N GLN A 44 3.17 -4.08 8.89
CA GLN A 44 2.61 -4.01 10.23
C GLN A 44 1.31 -3.24 10.21
N PHE A 45 0.31 -3.76 10.91
CA PHE A 45 -0.93 -3.08 11.21
C PHE A 45 -1.01 -2.86 12.72
N MET A 46 -1.30 -1.63 13.15
CA MET A 46 -1.44 -1.27 14.55
C MET A 46 -2.75 -0.56 14.75
N ARG A 47 -3.57 -1.08 15.66
CA ARG A 47 -4.77 -0.39 16.13
C ARG A 47 -4.40 0.46 17.35
N ARG A 48 -5.09 1.58 17.56
CA ARG A 48 -5.03 2.29 18.83
C ARG A 48 -5.53 1.39 19.96
N SER A 49 -4.93 1.54 21.13
CA SER A 49 -5.26 0.79 22.35
C SER A 49 -6.38 1.43 23.18
N PHE A 50 -6.87 2.62 22.80
CA PHE A 50 -7.90 3.36 23.51
C PHE A 50 -8.97 3.89 22.53
N ASP A 51 -10.23 3.79 22.94
CA ASP A 51 -11.38 4.16 22.12
C ASP A 51 -11.74 5.64 22.22
N VAL A 52 -12.08 6.24 21.08
CA VAL A 52 -12.82 7.51 20.99
C VAL A 52 -13.85 7.38 19.87
N GLY A 53 -14.94 6.66 20.15
CA GLY A 53 -16.09 6.51 19.24
C GLY A 53 -15.86 5.49 18.12
N ASN A 54 -16.78 4.51 18.06
CA ASN A 54 -16.80 3.32 17.19
C ASN A 54 -15.75 2.25 17.49
N ASN A 55 -16.23 1.14 18.08
CA ASN A 55 -15.54 -0.15 18.20
C ASN A 55 -15.32 -0.77 16.81
N ASN A 56 -14.36 -0.26 16.04
CA ASN A 56 -13.95 -0.89 14.80
C ASN A 56 -13.04 -2.07 15.13
N ASN A 57 -13.62 -3.26 15.17
CA ASN A 57 -12.91 -4.53 15.32
C ASN A 57 -12.19 -4.95 14.02
N LEU A 58 -11.52 -3.98 13.40
CA LEU A 58 -10.80 -4.14 12.15
C LEU A 58 -9.49 -4.89 12.41
N GLU A 59 -9.37 -6.07 11.83
CA GLU A 59 -8.16 -6.89 11.81
C GLU A 59 -7.79 -7.14 10.35
N ILE A 60 -6.61 -6.66 9.95
CA ILE A 60 -6.08 -6.83 8.60
C ILE A 60 -4.96 -7.87 8.68
N ARG A 61 -5.12 -8.97 7.93
CA ARG A 61 -4.12 -10.04 7.80
C ARG A 61 -3.17 -9.77 6.65
N GLU A 62 -3.72 -9.42 5.50
CA GLU A 62 -2.95 -9.03 4.32
C GLU A 62 -3.48 -7.71 3.76
N PHE A 63 -2.57 -6.89 3.25
CA PHE A 63 -2.92 -5.69 2.51
C PHE A 63 -1.92 -5.50 1.37
N GLU A 64 -2.44 -5.28 0.17
CA GLU A 64 -1.66 -4.92 -1.00
C GLU A 64 -2.20 -3.63 -1.61
N ARG A 65 -1.31 -2.69 -1.90
CA ARG A 65 -1.62 -1.50 -2.70
C ARG A 65 -0.77 -1.46 -3.94
N GLN A 66 -1.41 -1.17 -5.06
CA GLN A 66 -0.76 -0.84 -6.31
C GLN A 66 -1.16 0.58 -6.74
N LEU A 67 -0.16 1.40 -7.07
CA LEU A 67 -0.34 2.70 -7.70
C LEU A 67 0.27 2.63 -9.09
N GLU A 68 -0.51 2.93 -10.11
CA GLU A 68 -0.09 2.91 -11.51
C GLU A 68 -0.29 4.29 -12.10
N LEU A 69 0.74 4.82 -12.78
CA LEU A 69 0.68 6.05 -13.57
C LEU A 69 0.69 5.67 -15.06
N PRO A 70 -0.45 5.29 -15.65
CA PRO A 70 -0.52 4.92 -17.06
C PRO A 70 -0.15 6.09 -17.99
N ASP A 71 -0.42 7.32 -17.56
CA ASP A 71 -0.05 8.55 -18.27
C ASP A 71 0.19 9.70 -17.27
N TYR A 72 0.55 10.88 -17.77
CA TYR A 72 0.87 12.06 -16.94
C TYR A 72 -0.32 12.64 -16.17
N ASN A 73 -1.54 12.40 -16.64
CA ASN A 73 -2.77 13.00 -16.13
C ASN A 73 -3.63 12.03 -15.33
N THR A 74 -3.31 10.73 -15.34
CA THR A 74 -4.13 9.67 -14.74
C THR A 74 -3.32 8.85 -13.76
N MET A 75 -3.90 8.57 -12.60
CA MET A 75 -3.37 7.60 -11.65
C MET A 75 -4.45 6.57 -11.33
N VAL A 76 -4.08 5.29 -11.31
CA VAL A 76 -4.96 4.20 -10.89
C VAL A 76 -4.42 3.62 -9.59
N MET A 77 -5.25 3.61 -8.55
CA MET A 77 -4.96 2.91 -7.30
C MET A 77 -5.81 1.64 -7.23
N LYS A 78 -5.15 0.53 -6.94
CA LYS A 78 -5.81 -0.74 -6.62
C LYS A 78 -5.38 -1.13 -5.22
N ILE A 79 -6.34 -1.49 -4.38
CA ILE A 79 -6.09 -2.05 -3.05
C ILE A 79 -6.80 -3.38 -2.92
N ARG A 80 -6.17 -4.30 -2.20
CA ARG A 80 -6.78 -5.54 -1.76
C ARG A 80 -6.44 -5.74 -0.30
N ALA A 81 -7.43 -6.12 0.49
CA ALA A 81 -7.25 -6.41 1.91
C ALA A 81 -7.87 -7.76 2.22
N GLU A 82 -7.16 -8.59 2.97
CA GLU A 82 -7.71 -9.76 3.64
C GLU A 82 -7.88 -9.45 5.12
N THR A 83 -9.07 -9.68 5.63
CA THR A 83 -9.42 -9.52 7.03
C THR A 83 -9.68 -10.88 7.68
N ALA A 84 -9.97 -10.88 8.98
CA ALA A 84 -10.40 -12.10 9.65
C ALA A 84 -11.72 -12.69 9.12
N TYR A 85 -12.51 -11.90 8.39
CA TYR A 85 -13.86 -12.27 7.95
C TYR A 85 -13.98 -12.47 6.44
N ASP A 86 -13.35 -11.59 5.65
CA ASP A 86 -13.43 -11.62 4.19
C ASP A 86 -12.24 -10.95 3.50
N THR A 87 -12.14 -11.14 2.19
CA THR A 87 -11.23 -10.45 1.27
C THR A 87 -11.98 -9.42 0.43
N GLU A 88 -11.55 -8.17 0.50
CA GLU A 88 -12.14 -7.08 -0.27
C GLU A 88 -11.12 -6.42 -1.19
N SER A 89 -11.61 -5.86 -2.30
CA SER A 89 -10.75 -5.14 -3.25
C SER A 89 -11.43 -3.90 -3.81
N TYR A 90 -10.67 -2.82 -3.93
CA TYR A 90 -11.16 -1.55 -4.43
C TYR A 90 -10.21 -1.01 -5.50
N THR A 91 -10.79 -0.37 -6.52
CA THR A 91 -10.06 0.36 -7.54
C THR A 91 -10.55 1.79 -7.59
N ALA A 92 -9.64 2.75 -7.60
CA ALA A 92 -9.92 4.16 -7.75
C ALA A 92 -9.09 4.74 -8.89
N THR A 93 -9.72 5.58 -9.72
CA THR A 93 -9.05 6.30 -10.80
C THR A 93 -9.06 7.78 -10.46
N TYR A 94 -7.87 8.39 -10.47
CA TYR A 94 -7.65 9.80 -10.17
C TYR A 94 -7.20 10.51 -11.43
N ARG A 95 -7.66 11.75 -11.58
CA ARG A 95 -7.20 12.68 -12.61
C ARG A 95 -6.39 13.80 -11.96
N ARG A 96 -5.27 14.15 -12.57
CA ARG A 96 -4.46 15.29 -12.18
C ARG A 96 -5.23 16.59 -12.38
N VAL A 97 -5.29 17.41 -11.35
CA VAL A 97 -5.97 18.72 -11.36
C VAL A 97 -4.98 19.90 -11.37
N TYR A 98 -3.77 19.68 -10.84
CA TYR A 98 -2.68 20.66 -10.74
C TYR A 98 -1.33 19.95 -10.98
#